data_AF-R6GVX4-F1
#
_entry.id   AF-R6GVX4-F1
#
_cell.length_a   1.000
_cell.length_b   1.000
_cell.length_c   1.000
_cell.angle_alpha   90.00
_cell.angle_beta   90.00
_cell.angle_gamma   90.00
#
_symmetry.space_group_name_H-M   'P 1'
#
loop_
_entity.id
_entity.type
_entity.pdbx_description
1 polymer ?
#
loop_
_entity_poly.entity_id
_entity_poly.type
_entity_poly.pdbx_seq_one_letter_code
_entity_poly.pdbx_strand_id
1 'polypeptide(L)'
;MKKVSIYNFICSFIIFILGGIYLSFPTYYGLEAMSEIETGNLFLSFIIIYSLLNLTIFFINHERYNLKISVFTSLSGLVAFILTRSIHSFLVTPVSLMVLLFFISSIKMIDIFSLKEIKHNYYMEVILFVILDFFGIILAFNMLNDFVLQTIMLGFFVSLIGTIDFIDYSWEYLLKN
;
A
#
# COMPACT_ATOMS: atom_id res chain seq x y z
N MET A 1 -14.58 -10.21 19.18
CA MET A 1 -13.18 -9.72 19.27
C MET A 1 -12.35 -10.47 18.23
N LYS A 2 -11.80 -9.78 17.21
CA LYS A 2 -10.99 -10.41 16.16
C LYS A 2 -9.76 -11.06 16.81
N LYS A 3 -9.45 -12.33 16.53
CA LYS A 3 -8.13 -12.89 16.87
C LYS A 3 -7.14 -12.10 16.01
N VAL A 4 -6.26 -11.31 16.63
CA VAL A 4 -5.10 -10.77 15.90
C VAL A 4 -4.33 -11.98 15.45
N SER A 5 -4.37 -12.24 14.16
CA SER A 5 -3.75 -13.42 13.61
C SER A 5 -2.30 -13.09 13.36
N ILE A 6 -1.38 -13.90 13.88
CA ILE A 6 0.07 -13.76 13.66
C ILE A 6 0.41 -13.63 12.16
N TYR A 7 -0.45 -14.14 11.28
CA TYR A 7 -0.33 -14.00 9.83
C TYR A 7 -0.46 -12.56 9.34
N ASN A 8 -1.29 -11.73 9.97
CA ASN A 8 -1.43 -10.31 9.63
C ASN A 8 -0.14 -9.55 9.96
N PHE A 9 0.48 -9.89 11.10
CA PHE A 9 1.77 -9.35 11.51
C PHE A 9 2.89 -9.75 10.54
N ILE A 10 2.97 -11.03 10.18
CA ILE A 10 3.95 -11.55 9.21
C ILE A 10 3.79 -10.85 7.85
N CYS A 11 2.56 -10.71 7.36
CA CYS A 11 2.32 -10.05 6.07
C CYS A 11 2.73 -8.58 6.11
N SER A 12 2.38 -7.85 7.17
CA SER A 12 2.76 -6.44 7.34
C SER A 12 4.29 -6.27 7.36
N PHE A 13 4.99 -7.19 8.02
CA PHE A 13 6.45 -7.22 8.05
C PHE A 13 7.08 -7.52 6.67
N ILE A 14 6.53 -8.46 5.91
CA ILE A 14 6.97 -8.75 4.53
C ILE A 14 6.82 -7.50 3.65
N ILE A 15 5.68 -6.81 3.74
CA ILE A 15 5.43 -5.58 2.99
C ILE A 15 6.41 -4.47 3.40
N PHE A 16 6.66 -4.31 4.71
CA PHE A 16 7.66 -3.38 5.20
C PHE A 16 9.06 -3.63 4.62
N ILE A 17 9.53 -4.89 4.64
CA ILE A 17 10.83 -5.28 4.08
C ILE A 17 10.87 -5.01 2.58
N LEU A 18 9.82 -5.35 1.83
CA LEU A 18 9.74 -5.07 0.39
C LEU A 18 9.91 -3.57 0.08
N GLY A 19 9.27 -2.71 0.89
CA GLY A 19 9.47 -1.26 0.76
C GLY A 19 10.91 -0.83 1.04
N GLY A 20 11.54 -1.40 2.07
CA GLY A 20 12.96 -1.19 2.37
C GLY A 20 13.89 -1.62 1.24
N ILE A 21 13.59 -2.74 0.58
CA ILE A 21 14.33 -3.21 -0.60
C ILE A 21 14.21 -2.19 -1.73
N TYR A 22 13.01 -1.72 -2.07
CA TYR A 22 12.85 -0.70 -3.11
C TYR A 22 13.56 0.62 -2.80
N LEU A 23 13.53 1.07 -1.54
CA LEU A 23 14.27 2.26 -1.09
C LEU A 23 15.79 2.13 -1.29
N SER A 24 16.31 0.91 -1.22
CA SER A 24 17.74 0.63 -1.35
C SER A 24 18.21 0.44 -2.79
N PHE A 25 17.30 0.31 -3.76
CA PHE A 25 17.65 0.09 -5.17
C PHE A 25 18.61 1.13 -5.76
N PRO A 26 18.44 2.44 -5.54
CA PRO A 26 19.39 3.44 -6.04
C PRO A 26 20.81 3.23 -5.52
N THR A 27 20.95 2.76 -4.28
CA THR A 27 22.24 2.49 -3.65
C THR A 27 22.93 1.27 -4.25
N TYR A 28 22.17 0.25 -4.66
CA TYR A 28 22.71 -1.00 -5.20
C TYR A 28 22.95 -0.97 -6.71
N TYR A 29 22.05 -0.34 -7.46
CA TYR A 29 22.09 -0.32 -8.93
C TYR A 29 22.77 0.93 -9.49
N GLY A 30 22.86 2.03 -8.71
CA GLY A 30 23.39 3.30 -9.19
C GLY A 30 22.42 4.04 -10.13
N LEU A 31 22.67 5.31 -10.40
CA LEU A 31 21.72 6.18 -11.12
C LEU A 31 21.47 5.76 -12.58
N GLU A 32 22.51 5.26 -13.26
CA GLU A 32 22.42 4.89 -14.68
C GLU A 32 21.51 3.66 -14.88
N ALA A 33 21.75 2.56 -14.16
CA ALA A 33 20.91 1.36 -14.27
C ALA A 33 19.48 1.60 -13.78
N MET A 34 19.26 2.52 -12.83
CA MET A 34 17.92 2.88 -12.36
C MET A 34 17.08 3.59 -13.43
N SER A 35 17.71 4.28 -14.38
CA SER A 35 17.00 4.95 -15.49
C SER A 35 16.39 3.96 -16.49
N GLU A 36 16.88 2.71 -16.50
CA GLU A 36 16.37 1.62 -17.34
C GLU A 36 15.26 0.81 -16.66
N ILE A 37 15.05 0.99 -15.35
CA ILE A 37 14.03 0.25 -14.60
C ILE A 37 12.65 0.81 -14.90
N GLU A 38 11.80 -0.04 -15.49
CA GLU A 38 10.38 0.25 -15.64
C GLU A 38 9.66 0.18 -14.28
N THR A 39 9.55 1.33 -13.61
CA THR A 39 8.91 1.46 -12.28
C THR A 39 7.47 0.97 -12.26
N GLY A 40 6.76 1.02 -13.38
CA GLY A 40 5.41 0.45 -13.53
C GLY A 40 5.38 -1.07 -13.32
N ASN A 41 6.42 -1.80 -13.74
CA ASN A 41 6.52 -3.24 -13.51
C ASN A 41 6.84 -3.58 -12.05
N LEU A 42 7.61 -2.72 -11.37
CA LEU A 42 7.82 -2.83 -9.92
C LEU A 42 6.51 -2.62 -9.17
N PHE A 43 5.71 -1.62 -9.56
CA PHE A 43 4.39 -1.39 -8.98
C PHE A 43 3.46 -2.59 -9.20
N LEU A 44 3.37 -3.12 -10.43
CA LEU A 44 2.57 -4.30 -10.73
C LEU A 44 2.99 -5.52 -9.89
N SER A 45 4.29 -5.73 -9.74
CA SER A 45 4.85 -6.81 -8.93
C SER A 45 4.45 -6.66 -7.46
N PHE A 46 4.55 -5.45 -6.90
CA PHE A 46 4.09 -5.14 -5.56
C PHE A 46 2.59 -5.42 -5.38
N ILE A 47 1.74 -4.96 -6.32
CA ILE A 47 0.30 -5.17 -6.29
C ILE A 47 -0.06 -6.66 -6.25
N ILE A 48 0.61 -7.48 -7.07
CA ILE A 48 0.40 -8.93 -7.09
C ILE A 48 0.74 -9.54 -5.73
N ILE A 49 1.91 -9.21 -5.18
CA ILE A 49 2.34 -9.71 -3.87
C ILE A 49 1.35 -9.28 -2.77
N TYR A 50 1.00 -8.00 -2.70
CA TYR A 50 0.12 -7.46 -1.68
C TYR A 50 -1.29 -8.06 -1.77
N SER A 51 -1.83 -8.24 -2.98
CA SER A 51 -3.12 -8.89 -3.19
C SER A 51 -3.10 -10.35 -2.73
N LEU A 52 -2.08 -11.12 -3.12
CA LEU A 52 -1.98 -12.55 -2.78
C LEU A 52 -1.77 -12.79 -1.28
N LEU A 53 -0.98 -11.95 -0.60
CA LEU A 53 -0.81 -12.02 0.84
C LEU A 53 -2.16 -11.80 1.57
N ASN A 54 -2.90 -10.77 1.18
CA ASN A 54 -4.22 -10.50 1.74
C ASN A 54 -5.24 -11.61 1.43
N LEU A 55 -5.22 -12.17 0.22
CA LEU A 55 -6.06 -13.30 -0.15
C LEU A 55 -5.73 -14.55 0.68
N THR A 56 -4.45 -14.81 0.91
CA THR A 56 -3.98 -15.93 1.74
C THR A 56 -4.46 -15.78 3.18
N ILE A 57 -4.34 -14.60 3.76
CA ILE A 57 -4.88 -14.30 5.09
C ILE A 57 -6.39 -14.55 5.12
N PHE A 58 -7.12 -14.13 4.09
CA PHE A 58 -8.56 -14.38 4.01
C PHE A 58 -8.88 -15.89 4.01
N PHE A 59 -8.14 -16.72 3.29
CA PHE A 59 -8.38 -18.17 3.32
C PHE A 59 -8.07 -18.80 4.69
N ILE A 60 -7.15 -18.23 5.47
CA ILE A 60 -6.81 -18.75 6.80
C ILE A 60 -7.79 -18.26 7.88
N ASN A 61 -8.11 -16.97 7.88
CA ASN A 61 -8.87 -16.33 8.96
C ASN A 61 -10.32 -15.98 8.59
N HIS A 62 -10.71 -16.11 7.32
CA HIS A 62 -12.01 -15.72 6.76
C HIS A 62 -12.44 -14.27 7.03
N GLU A 63 -11.46 -13.38 7.23
CA GLU A 63 -11.70 -11.96 7.48
C GLU A 63 -12.02 -11.21 6.18
N ARG A 64 -13.27 -10.75 6.04
CA ARG A 64 -13.74 -10.02 4.84
C ARG A 64 -12.93 -8.77 4.52
N TYR A 65 -12.27 -8.16 5.51
CA TYR A 65 -11.39 -7.01 5.31
C TYR A 65 -10.25 -7.33 4.32
N ASN A 66 -9.55 -8.45 4.54
CA ASN A 66 -8.43 -8.84 3.68
C ASN A 66 -8.90 -9.24 2.28
N LEU A 67 -10.12 -9.79 2.15
CA LEU A 67 -10.73 -10.03 0.84
C LEU A 67 -10.99 -8.71 0.10
N LYS A 68 -11.54 -7.68 0.77
CA LYS A 68 -11.74 -6.35 0.17
C LYS A 68 -10.40 -5.79 -0.30
N ILE A 69 -9.38 -5.76 0.57
CA ILE A 69 -8.04 -5.26 0.22
C ILE A 69 -7.50 -6.00 -1.01
N SER A 70 -7.56 -7.33 -1.05
CA SER A 70 -7.09 -8.11 -2.20
C SER A 70 -7.81 -7.76 -3.51
N VAL A 71 -9.15 -7.66 -3.49
CA VAL A 71 -9.94 -7.33 -4.69
C VAL A 71 -9.59 -5.93 -5.19
N PHE A 72 -9.57 -4.93 -4.32
CA PHE A 72 -9.29 -3.55 -4.70
C PHE A 72 -7.84 -3.33 -5.12
N THR A 73 -6.89 -4.01 -4.47
CA THR A 73 -5.48 -4.03 -4.88
C THR A 73 -5.36 -4.62 -6.30
N SER A 74 -6.07 -5.71 -6.58
CA SER A 74 -6.08 -6.33 -7.93
C SER A 74 -6.70 -5.42 -8.98
N LEU A 75 -7.77 -4.68 -8.64
CA LEU A 75 -8.37 -3.66 -9.51
C LEU A 75 -7.36 -2.54 -9.83
N SER A 76 -6.61 -2.07 -8.83
CA SER A 76 -5.52 -1.12 -9.06
C SER A 76 -4.43 -1.67 -9.99
N GLY A 77 -4.13 -2.97 -9.90
CA GLY A 77 -3.21 -3.65 -10.83
C GLY A 77 -3.73 -3.70 -12.26
N LEU A 78 -5.03 -3.95 -12.45
CA LEU A 78 -5.66 -3.90 -13.77
C LEU A 78 -5.58 -2.48 -14.37
N VAL A 79 -5.85 -1.45 -13.56
CA VAL A 79 -5.70 -0.05 -13.99
C VAL A 79 -4.26 0.21 -14.41
N ALA A 80 -3.27 -0.16 -13.58
CA ALA A 80 -1.85 -0.01 -13.90
C ALA A 80 -1.47 -0.71 -15.20
N PHE A 81 -1.91 -1.95 -15.40
CA PHE A 81 -1.65 -2.71 -16.62
C PHE A 81 -2.22 -2.05 -17.89
N ILE A 82 -3.43 -1.49 -17.80
CA ILE A 82 -4.03 -0.72 -18.90
C ILE A 82 -3.23 0.56 -19.16
N LEU A 83 -2.84 1.26 -18.10
CA LEU A 83 -2.07 2.50 -18.17
C LEU A 83 -0.70 2.28 -18.83
N THR A 84 0.03 1.21 -18.48
CA THR A 84 1.31 0.86 -19.12
C THR A 84 1.22 0.75 -20.64
N ARG A 85 0.03 0.42 -21.18
CA ARG A 85 -0.21 0.29 -22.62
C ARG A 85 -0.76 1.55 -23.29
N SER A 86 -1.20 2.54 -22.52
CA SER A 86 -2.04 3.64 -23.01
C SER A 86 -1.43 5.02 -22.80
N ILE A 87 -0.51 5.17 -21.84
CA ILE A 87 0.12 6.46 -21.48
C ILE A 87 1.65 6.31 -21.42
N HIS A 88 2.35 7.44 -21.34
CA HIS A 88 3.81 7.44 -21.15
C HIS A 88 4.20 6.73 -19.85
N SER A 89 5.27 5.93 -19.91
CA SER A 89 5.73 5.07 -18.80
C SER A 89 5.95 5.82 -17.49
N PHE A 90 6.44 7.07 -17.54
CA PHE A 90 6.68 7.89 -16.35
C PHE A 90 5.40 8.31 -15.60
N LEU A 91 4.22 8.23 -16.22
CA LEU A 91 2.93 8.56 -15.61
C LEU A 91 2.24 7.35 -14.98
N VAL A 92 2.66 6.13 -15.33
CA VAL A 92 1.99 4.89 -14.92
C VAL A 92 2.04 4.73 -13.40
N THR A 93 3.22 4.80 -12.81
CA THR A 93 3.42 4.57 -11.36
C THR A 93 2.71 5.61 -10.50
N PRO A 94 2.84 6.93 -10.76
CA PRO A 94 2.15 7.94 -9.97
C PRO A 94 0.62 7.79 -9.99
N VAL A 95 0.03 7.63 -11.18
CA VAL A 95 -1.43 7.51 -11.33
C VAL A 95 -1.93 6.21 -10.68
N SER A 96 -1.21 5.11 -10.87
CA SER A 96 -1.61 3.82 -10.29
C SER A 96 -1.51 3.82 -8.77
N LEU A 97 -0.51 4.50 -8.21
CA LEU A 97 -0.36 4.66 -6.76
C LEU A 97 -1.47 5.54 -6.18
N MET A 98 -1.87 6.61 -6.86
CA MET A 98 -3.04 7.41 -6.48
C MET A 98 -4.33 6.58 -6.45
N VAL A 99 -4.54 5.73 -7.47
CA VAL A 99 -5.72 4.83 -7.53
C VAL A 99 -5.71 3.82 -6.39
N LEU A 100 -4.55 3.23 -6.07
CA LEU A 100 -4.41 2.30 -4.95
C LEU A 100 -4.75 2.98 -3.61
N LEU A 101 -4.16 4.15 -3.35
CA LEU A 101 -4.40 4.91 -2.12
C LEU A 101 -5.88 5.26 -1.98
N PHE A 102 -6.50 5.78 -3.05
CA PHE A 102 -7.92 6.06 -3.07
C PHE A 102 -8.78 4.85 -2.69
N PHE A 103 -8.46 3.66 -3.22
CA PHE A 103 -9.21 2.44 -2.88
C PHE A 103 -9.00 2.00 -1.43
N ILE A 104 -7.76 1.97 -0.92
CA ILE A 104 -7.49 1.60 0.47
C ILE A 104 -8.20 2.56 1.43
N SER A 105 -8.11 3.86 1.17
CA SER A 105 -8.77 4.91 1.93
C SER A 105 -10.29 4.76 1.89
N SER A 106 -10.86 4.44 0.73
CA SER A 106 -12.30 4.18 0.59
C SER A 106 -12.76 2.98 1.41
N ILE A 107 -12.00 1.87 1.42
CA ILE A 107 -12.31 0.68 2.23
C ILE A 107 -12.31 1.04 3.72
N LYS A 108 -11.25 1.72 4.19
CA LYS A 108 -11.15 2.12 5.59
C LYS A 108 -12.25 3.10 5.97
N MET A 109 -12.60 4.07 5.13
CA MET A 109 -13.74 4.96 5.37
C MET A 109 -15.05 4.17 5.53
N ILE A 110 -15.34 3.21 4.64
CA ILE A 110 -16.55 2.38 4.74
C ILE A 110 -16.59 1.60 6.05
N ASP A 111 -15.47 0.97 6.42
CA ASP A 111 -15.39 0.21 7.66
C ASP A 111 -15.51 1.12 8.91
N ILE A 112 -14.91 2.31 8.88
CA ILE A 112 -15.04 3.34 9.92
C ILE A 112 -16.49 3.83 10.06
N PHE A 113 -17.19 4.11 8.94
CA PHE A 113 -18.61 4.49 8.97
C PHE A 113 -19.51 3.38 9.52
N SER A 114 -19.14 2.11 9.33
CA SER A 114 -19.86 0.97 9.88
C SER A 114 -19.67 0.78 11.40
N LEU A 115 -18.64 1.37 11.99
CA LEU A 115 -18.25 1.25 13.41
C LEU A 115 -18.73 2.43 14.29
N LYS A 116 -19.70 3.21 13.80
CA LYS A 116 -20.19 4.50 14.33
C LYS A 116 -20.50 4.62 15.85
N GLU A 117 -20.43 3.55 16.62
CA GLU A 117 -20.81 3.52 18.04
C GLU A 117 -19.63 3.57 19.04
N ILE A 118 -18.35 3.51 18.61
CA ILE A 118 -17.23 3.38 19.57
C ILE A 118 -16.06 4.35 19.31
N LYS A 119 -15.92 5.33 20.25
CA LYS A 119 -14.69 6.01 20.75
C LYS A 119 -13.99 7.11 19.92
N HIS A 120 -13.42 8.05 20.68
CA HIS A 120 -12.58 9.20 20.28
C HIS A 120 -11.41 8.91 19.33
N ASN A 121 -10.89 7.67 19.23
CA ASN A 121 -9.87 7.30 18.25
C ASN A 121 -10.36 7.36 16.79
N TYR A 122 -11.68 7.35 16.60
CA TYR A 122 -12.38 7.47 15.31
C TYR A 122 -11.91 8.67 14.46
N TYR A 123 -11.77 9.85 15.08
CA TYR A 123 -11.43 11.06 14.32
C TYR A 123 -9.95 11.12 13.95
N MET A 124 -9.06 10.57 14.78
CA MET A 124 -7.61 10.60 14.54
C MET A 124 -7.21 9.66 13.38
N GLU A 125 -7.82 8.48 13.29
CA GLU A 125 -7.54 7.52 12.21
C GLU A 125 -8.01 8.05 10.85
N VAL A 126 -9.20 8.68 10.79
CA VAL A 126 -9.71 9.35 9.58
C VAL A 126 -8.80 10.51 9.17
N ILE A 127 -8.36 11.35 10.11
CA ILE A 127 -7.46 12.47 9.82
C ILE A 127 -6.12 11.97 9.29
N LEU A 128 -5.54 10.93 9.88
CA LEU A 128 -4.29 10.32 9.40
C LEU A 128 -4.45 9.76 7.98
N PHE A 129 -5.57 9.10 7.67
CA PHE A 129 -5.84 8.60 6.32
C PHE A 129 -6.04 9.71 5.30
N VAL A 130 -6.78 10.76 5.65
CA VAL A 130 -6.97 11.93 4.76
C VAL A 130 -5.64 12.65 4.52
N ILE A 131 -4.79 12.79 5.54
CA ILE A 131 -3.44 13.34 5.41
C ILE A 131 -2.61 12.45 4.48
N LEU A 132 -2.65 11.12 4.66
CA LEU A 132 -1.92 10.18 3.80
C LEU A 132 -2.38 10.20 2.35
N ASP A 133 -3.68 10.34 2.09
CA ASP A 133 -4.22 10.50 0.74
C ASP A 133 -3.77 11.83 0.13
N PHE A 134 -3.94 12.96 0.84
CA PHE A 134 -3.58 14.27 0.32
C PHE A 134 -2.07 14.40 0.06
N PHE A 135 -1.25 14.04 1.04
CA PHE A 135 0.20 14.06 0.88
C PHE A 135 0.65 12.99 -0.11
N GLY A 136 0.03 11.81 -0.12
CA GLY A 136 0.33 10.73 -1.05
C GLY A 136 0.12 11.12 -2.51
N ILE A 137 -0.99 11.80 -2.78
CA ILE A 137 -1.32 12.35 -4.10
C ILE A 137 -0.37 13.48 -4.49
N ILE A 138 -0.10 14.44 -3.60
CA ILE A 138 0.85 15.54 -3.88
C ILE A 138 2.25 15.01 -4.15
N LEU A 139 2.70 14.03 -3.37
CA LEU A 139 3.99 13.37 -3.53
C LEU A 139 4.04 12.55 -4.82
N ALA A 140 2.94 11.94 -5.27
CA ALA A 140 2.85 11.28 -6.57
C ALA A 140 3.05 12.27 -7.73
N PHE A 141 2.55 13.51 -7.64
CA PHE A 141 2.85 14.55 -8.63
C PHE A 141 4.32 14.99 -8.63
N ASN A 142 5.01 14.92 -7.49
CA ASN A 142 6.46 15.19 -7.43
C ASN A 142 7.31 14.06 -8.05
N MET A 143 6.72 12.90 -8.35
CA MET A 143 7.40 11.79 -9.05
C MET A 143 7.46 11.98 -10.58
N LEU A 144 6.91 13.07 -11.11
CA LEU A 144 6.90 13.33 -12.54
C LEU A 144 8.34 13.54 -13.05
N ASN A 145 8.73 12.72 -14.04
CA ASN A 145 9.97 12.80 -14.83
C ASN A 145 11.26 12.18 -14.26
N ASP A 146 11.24 11.49 -13.12
CA ASP A 146 12.44 10.81 -12.58
C ASP A 146 12.15 9.38 -12.09
N PHE A 147 12.72 8.37 -12.77
CA PHE A 147 12.57 6.95 -12.44
C PHE A 147 13.23 6.56 -11.11
N VAL A 148 14.32 7.24 -10.73
CA VAL A 148 14.98 7.04 -9.43
C VAL A 148 14.04 7.50 -8.32
N LEU A 149 13.49 8.71 -8.47
CA LEU A 149 12.55 9.27 -7.51
C LEU A 149 11.27 8.42 -7.44
N GLN A 150 10.74 7.97 -8.57
CA GLN A 150 9.58 7.05 -8.61
C GLN A 150 9.83 5.76 -7.82
N THR A 151 11.02 5.16 -7.94
CA THR A 151 11.35 3.92 -7.22
C THR A 151 11.50 4.14 -5.72
N ILE A 152 12.19 5.21 -5.33
CA ILE A 152 12.33 5.61 -3.91
C ILE A 152 10.96 5.85 -3.30
N MET A 153 10.11 6.61 -4.00
CA MET A 153 8.81 6.98 -3.47
C MET A 153 7.86 5.77 -3.43
N LEU A 154 7.90 4.88 -4.42
CA LEU A 154 7.21 3.59 -4.36
C LEU A 154 7.65 2.79 -3.12
N GLY A 155 8.96 2.69 -2.87
CA GLY A 155 9.50 2.02 -1.68
C GLY A 155 9.05 2.66 -0.37
N PHE A 156 9.03 3.99 -0.31
CA PHE A 156 8.52 4.74 0.84
C PHE A 156 7.04 4.42 1.12
N PHE A 157 6.18 4.45 0.11
CA PHE A 157 4.75 4.13 0.28
C PHE A 157 4.53 2.68 0.69
N VAL A 158 5.23 1.73 0.08
CA VAL A 158 5.14 0.31 0.43
C VAL A 158 5.58 0.09 1.90
N SER A 159 6.69 0.70 2.31
CA SER A 159 7.18 0.61 3.69
C SER A 159 6.20 1.23 4.69
N LEU A 160 5.60 2.38 4.33
CA LEU A 160 4.64 3.07 5.15
C LEU A 160 3.34 2.28 5.34
N ILE A 161 2.81 1.65 4.28
CA ILE A 161 1.65 0.74 4.37
C ILE A 161 1.97 -0.41 5.35
N GLY A 162 3.11 -1.07 5.18
CA GLY A 162 3.54 -2.15 6.07
C GLY A 162 3.71 -1.69 7.53
N THR A 163 4.22 -0.48 7.76
CA THR A 163 4.43 0.09 9.10
C THR A 163 3.13 0.40 9.81
N ILE A 164 2.15 1.00 9.11
CA ILE A 164 0.84 1.33 9.69
C ILE A 164 0.13 0.04 10.11
N ASP A 165 0.04 -0.94 9.21
CA ASP A 165 -0.59 -2.21 9.50
C ASP A 165 0.14 -2.93 10.66
N PHE A 166 1.47 -2.89 10.69
CA PHE A 166 2.27 -3.45 11.79
C PHE A 166 1.98 -2.80 13.15
N ILE A 167 1.88 -1.47 13.20
CA ILE A 167 1.58 -0.73 14.44
C ILE A 167 0.17 -1.06 14.90
N ASP A 168 -0.81 -1.05 14.00
CA ASP A 168 -2.22 -1.37 14.31
C ASP A 168 -2.35 -2.77 14.94
N TYR A 169 -1.73 -3.79 14.32
CA TYR A 169 -1.76 -5.15 14.87
C TYR A 169 -0.96 -5.30 16.17
N SER A 170 0.17 -4.61 16.31
CA SER A 170 0.98 -4.63 17.53
C SER A 170 0.21 -4.02 18.71
N TRP A 171 -0.50 -2.91 18.46
CA TRP A 171 -1.32 -2.24 19.47
C TRP A 171 -2.52 -3.09 19.89
N GLU A 172 -3.21 -3.74 18.94
CA GLU A 172 -4.29 -4.67 19.26
C GLU A 172 -3.82 -5.91 20.04
N TYR A 173 -2.59 -6.38 19.80
CA TYR A 173 -2.00 -7.50 20.53
C TYR A 173 -1.63 -7.11 21.96
N LEU A 174 -0.97 -5.94 22.13
CA LEU A 174 -0.57 -5.43 23.44
C LEU A 174 -1.76 -5.07 24.34
N LEU A 175 -2.84 -4.50 23.79
CA LEU A 175 -4.05 -4.15 24.55
C LEU A 175 -4.93 -5.36 24.94
N LYS A 176 -4.67 -6.56 24.39
CA LYS A 176 -5.41 -7.79 24.73
C LYS A 176 -4.77 -8.59 25.86
N ASN A 177 -3.53 -8.29 26.22
CA ASN A 177 -2.85 -8.83 27.40
C ASN A 177 -2.82 -7.79 28.52
#